data_AF-A0A845HDU5-F1
#
_entry.id   AF-A0A845HDU5-F1
#
_cell.length_a   1.000
_cell.length_b   1.000
_cell.length_c   1.000
_cell.angle_alpha   90.00
_cell.angle_beta   90.00
_cell.angle_gamma   90.00
#
_symmetry.space_group_name_H-M   'P 1'
#
loop_
_entity.id
_entity.type
_entity.pdbx_description
1 polymer ?
#
loop_
_entity_poly.entity_id
_entity_poly.type
_entity_poly.pdbx_seq_one_letter_code
_entity_poly.pdbx_strand_id
1 'polypeptide(L)'
;MEFPLAKRNKHIEALFDRLFELLGVSDADPGHEFLKSLRGDARSNKRNWQERLNEYLNSLQDQGKLSGSEIDELLALASECPVPPPRKWVAWSPFIGLIFGTFAVLGITTYNRTSVQSTVFIAAVAIAGAYTGWLRNGRPRRQKPAGITAWEQPARAAFYAVASVAIATAIPLLSQISYFEYLRHGHAARSNEFRKDPDGMVAFQKLAKVHYGIDVVLNDPDDDWVSTTVALKGVSPALIDTNAGYCVLSFDSSSLRLDFGIENPQLMKAWTKGVLMHEMGHCLDISRDQRGFGEKSSLGSHSIAPSISQYVYDVQSYADAANKDSSKLWREAYADIVAIGYWKITEPDSHAILTENLRAARVKNVSDTIHRTMCWIDAAKSKAAPASMENLPAWADDIRSKTRCPGV
;
A
#
# COMPACT_ATOMS: atom_id res chain seq x y z
N MET A 1 19.90 -14.10 -35.17
CA MET A 1 20.65 -14.25 -36.42
C MET A 1 21.52 -15.48 -36.31
N GLU A 2 21.20 -16.55 -37.04
CA GLU A 2 22.10 -17.71 -37.14
C GLU A 2 23.25 -17.34 -38.08
N PHE A 3 24.48 -17.30 -37.55
CA PHE A 3 25.67 -17.31 -38.40
C PHE A 3 25.69 -18.64 -39.16
N PRO A 4 25.83 -18.67 -40.50
CA PRO A 4 25.91 -19.91 -41.25
C PRO A 4 27.06 -20.76 -40.71
N LEU A 5 26.79 -22.01 -40.31
CA LEU A 5 27.78 -22.93 -39.73
C LEU A 5 29.08 -23.02 -40.56
N ALA A 6 28.95 -22.97 -41.89
CA ALA A 6 30.08 -22.96 -42.83
C ALA A 6 30.94 -21.69 -42.69
N LYS A 7 30.32 -20.52 -42.53
CA LYS A 7 31.02 -19.26 -42.31
C LYS A 7 31.75 -19.30 -40.98
N ARG A 8 31.10 -19.73 -39.89
CA ARG A 8 31.72 -19.83 -38.56
C ARG A 8 32.93 -20.77 -38.54
N ASN A 9 32.79 -21.97 -39.12
CA ASN A 9 33.90 -22.91 -39.15
C ASN A 9 35.09 -22.33 -39.92
N LYS A 10 34.87 -21.61 -41.03
CA LYS A 10 35.95 -20.93 -41.77
C LYS A 10 36.72 -19.90 -40.92
N HIS A 11 36.05 -19.14 -40.07
CA HIS A 11 36.72 -18.17 -39.18
C HIS A 11 37.46 -18.86 -38.03
N ILE A 12 36.89 -19.96 -37.49
CA ILE A 12 37.58 -20.79 -36.51
C ILE A 12 38.85 -21.41 -37.13
N GLU A 13 38.80 -21.92 -38.35
CA GLU A 13 40.00 -22.43 -39.03
C GLU A 13 41.03 -21.32 -39.23
N ALA A 14 40.64 -20.15 -39.74
CA ALA A 14 41.55 -19.02 -39.93
C ALA A 14 42.23 -18.57 -38.62
N LEU A 15 41.51 -18.57 -37.50
CA LEU A 15 42.05 -18.28 -36.18
C LEU A 15 43.14 -19.30 -35.77
N PHE A 16 42.84 -20.59 -35.89
CA PHE A 16 43.79 -21.63 -35.47
C PHE A 16 44.96 -21.76 -36.44
N ASP A 17 44.76 -21.59 -37.74
CA ASP A 17 45.83 -21.57 -38.74
C ASP A 17 46.84 -20.44 -38.44
N ARG A 18 46.33 -19.24 -38.11
CA ARG A 18 47.16 -18.10 -37.70
C ARG A 18 47.89 -18.34 -36.39
N LEU A 19 47.22 -18.94 -35.40
CA LEU A 19 47.83 -19.30 -34.12
C LEU A 19 48.95 -20.35 -34.29
N PHE A 20 48.77 -21.33 -35.16
CA PHE A 20 49.79 -22.34 -35.46
C PHE A 20 51.00 -21.74 -36.20
N GLU A 21 50.74 -20.83 -37.15
CA GLU A 21 51.79 -20.08 -37.87
C GLU A 21 52.69 -19.29 -36.92
N LEU A 22 52.08 -18.49 -36.03
CA LEU A 22 52.82 -17.64 -35.08
C LEU A 22 53.64 -18.44 -34.06
N LEU A 23 53.17 -19.64 -33.70
CA LEU A 23 53.88 -20.51 -32.78
C LEU A 23 54.96 -21.36 -33.45
N GLY A 24 55.00 -21.41 -34.79
CA GLY A 24 55.90 -22.28 -35.54
C GLY A 24 55.62 -23.78 -35.32
N VAL A 25 54.38 -24.12 -34.99
CA VAL A 25 53.96 -25.48 -34.60
C VAL A 25 52.99 -26.03 -35.65
N SER A 26 53.15 -27.31 -35.99
CA SER A 26 52.23 -28.01 -36.90
C SER A 26 51.07 -28.68 -36.13
N ASP A 27 49.90 -28.76 -36.75
CA ASP A 27 48.73 -29.52 -36.25
C ASP A 27 49.05 -31.02 -36.03
N ALA A 28 50.13 -31.52 -36.64
CA ALA A 28 50.63 -32.88 -36.46
C ALA A 28 51.48 -33.10 -35.20
N ASP A 29 51.88 -32.04 -34.48
CA ASP A 29 52.81 -32.14 -33.37
C ASP A 29 52.13 -32.71 -32.09
N PRO A 30 52.62 -33.82 -31.50
CA PRO A 30 52.02 -34.44 -30.32
C PRO A 30 52.05 -33.58 -29.04
N GLY A 31 52.87 -32.52 -29.01
CA GLY A 31 53.05 -31.65 -27.84
C GLY A 31 51.90 -30.66 -27.56
N HIS A 32 50.88 -30.59 -28.42
CA HIS A 32 49.88 -29.51 -28.40
C HIS A 32 48.41 -30.00 -28.28
N GLU A 33 48.18 -31.03 -27.47
CA GLU A 33 46.84 -31.58 -27.16
C GLU A 33 45.84 -30.52 -26.66
N PHE A 34 46.33 -29.49 -25.95
CA PHE A 34 45.48 -28.38 -25.52
C PHE A 34 44.91 -27.58 -26.69
N LEU A 35 45.71 -27.29 -27.73
CA LEU A 35 45.26 -26.54 -28.91
C LEU A 35 44.26 -27.36 -29.74
N LYS A 36 44.48 -28.67 -29.87
CA LYS A 36 43.52 -29.60 -30.50
C LYS A 36 42.20 -29.63 -29.75
N SER A 37 42.25 -29.71 -28.41
CA SER A 37 41.07 -29.63 -27.54
C SER A 37 40.34 -28.30 -27.71
N LEU A 38 41.07 -27.18 -27.73
CA LEU A 38 40.50 -25.84 -27.85
C LEU A 38 39.84 -25.61 -29.23
N ARG A 39 40.45 -26.10 -30.32
CA ARG A 39 39.88 -26.09 -31.67
C ARG A 39 38.62 -26.95 -31.77
N GLY A 40 38.62 -28.12 -31.16
CA GLY A 40 37.44 -28.97 -31.03
C GLY A 40 36.30 -28.28 -30.27
N ASP A 41 36.63 -27.56 -29.20
CA ASP A 41 35.69 -26.80 -28.39
C ASP A 41 35.15 -25.57 -29.14
N ALA A 42 35.97 -24.90 -29.94
CA ALA A 42 35.55 -23.83 -30.83
C ALA A 42 34.59 -24.34 -31.92
N ARG A 43 34.95 -25.44 -32.62
CA ARG A 43 34.10 -26.07 -33.67
C ARG A 43 32.74 -26.51 -33.13
N SER A 44 32.73 -27.10 -31.93
CA SER A 44 31.51 -27.53 -31.25
C SER A 44 30.78 -26.38 -30.52
N ASN A 45 31.33 -25.17 -30.57
CA ASN A 45 30.79 -23.95 -29.94
C ASN A 45 30.52 -24.13 -28.43
N LYS A 46 31.47 -24.73 -27.72
CA LYS A 46 31.43 -24.81 -26.25
C LYS A 46 31.53 -23.40 -25.65
N ARG A 47 31.05 -23.21 -24.44
CA ARG A 47 30.86 -21.84 -23.92
C ARG A 47 32.13 -21.13 -23.47
N ASN A 48 33.19 -21.87 -23.18
CA ASN A 48 34.39 -21.37 -22.54
C ASN A 48 35.62 -21.41 -23.45
N TRP A 49 35.47 -21.70 -24.75
CA TRP A 49 36.63 -21.82 -25.64
C TRP A 49 37.33 -20.46 -25.85
N GLN A 50 36.59 -19.35 -25.90
CA GLN A 50 37.18 -18.00 -26.03
C GLN A 50 37.91 -17.57 -24.76
N GLU A 51 37.38 -17.89 -23.58
CA GLU A 51 38.01 -17.62 -22.29
C GLU A 51 39.32 -18.41 -22.15
N ARG A 52 39.27 -19.72 -22.45
CA ARG A 52 40.45 -20.59 -22.49
C ARG A 52 41.49 -20.16 -23.53
N LEU A 53 41.04 -19.62 -24.66
CA LEU A 53 41.92 -19.04 -25.68
C LEU A 53 42.62 -17.80 -25.12
N ASN A 54 41.87 -16.87 -24.52
CA ASN A 54 42.43 -15.65 -23.95
C ASN A 54 43.46 -15.95 -22.84
N GLU A 55 43.15 -16.87 -21.93
CA GLU A 55 44.10 -17.33 -20.89
C GLU A 55 45.38 -17.92 -21.50
N TYR A 56 45.24 -18.72 -22.57
CA TYR A 56 46.37 -19.32 -23.25
C TYR A 56 47.24 -18.27 -23.96
N LEU A 57 46.62 -17.30 -24.64
CA LEU A 57 47.34 -16.22 -25.33
C LEU A 57 48.09 -15.32 -24.35
N ASN A 58 47.48 -14.97 -23.22
CA ASN A 58 48.14 -14.19 -22.17
C ASN A 58 49.32 -14.95 -21.55
N SER A 59 49.19 -16.27 -21.34
CA SER A 59 50.30 -17.09 -20.88
C SER A 59 51.48 -17.14 -21.87
N LEU A 60 51.19 -17.11 -23.18
CA LEU A 60 52.22 -17.03 -24.22
C LEU A 60 52.88 -15.64 -24.27
N GLN A 61 52.12 -14.58 -23.98
CA GLN A 61 52.64 -13.22 -23.82
C GLN A 61 53.63 -13.14 -22.65
N ASP A 62 53.24 -13.69 -21.49
CA ASP A 62 54.06 -13.71 -20.28
C ASP A 62 55.36 -14.50 -20.49
N GLN A 63 55.34 -15.49 -21.39
CA GLN A 63 56.51 -16.26 -21.82
C GLN A 63 57.34 -15.58 -22.91
N GLY A 64 56.93 -14.40 -23.39
CA GLY A 64 57.60 -13.67 -24.47
C GLY A 64 57.51 -14.34 -25.84
N LYS A 65 56.56 -15.27 -26.02
CA LYS A 65 56.38 -16.03 -27.28
C LYS A 65 55.47 -15.34 -28.28
N LEU A 66 54.63 -14.42 -27.82
CA LEU A 66 53.76 -13.59 -28.65
C LEU A 66 53.83 -12.13 -28.19
N SER A 67 53.79 -11.21 -29.13
CA SER A 67 53.64 -9.77 -28.90
C SER A 67 52.18 -9.39 -28.63
N GLY A 68 51.96 -8.23 -28.00
CA GLY A 68 50.61 -7.72 -27.75
C GLY A 68 49.79 -7.52 -29.03
N SER A 69 50.43 -7.07 -30.12
CA SER A 69 49.78 -6.91 -31.42
C SER A 69 49.29 -8.22 -32.05
N GLU A 70 50.01 -9.32 -31.82
CA GLU A 70 49.62 -10.65 -32.33
C GLU A 70 48.43 -11.22 -31.54
N ILE A 71 48.35 -10.91 -30.24
CA ILE A 71 47.21 -11.31 -29.39
C ILE A 71 45.95 -10.54 -29.77
N ASP A 72 46.07 -9.24 -30.02
CA ASP A 72 44.94 -8.41 -30.46
C ASP A 72 44.37 -8.89 -31.81
N GLU A 73 45.24 -9.32 -32.73
CA GLU A 73 44.84 -9.94 -34.02
C GLU A 73 44.03 -11.22 -33.80
N LEU A 74 44.51 -12.11 -32.92
CA LEU A 74 43.85 -13.39 -32.62
C LEU A 74 42.53 -13.21 -31.87
N LEU A 75 42.45 -12.26 -30.93
CA LEU A 75 41.22 -11.94 -30.21
C LEU A 75 40.17 -11.30 -31.14
N ALA A 76 40.60 -10.48 -32.09
CA ALA A 76 39.71 -9.93 -33.12
C ALA A 76 39.08 -11.07 -33.95
N LEU A 77 39.88 -12.02 -34.43
CA LEU A 77 39.39 -13.21 -35.16
C LEU A 77 38.45 -14.07 -34.30
N ALA A 78 38.74 -14.21 -33.00
CA ALA A 78 37.87 -14.95 -32.07
C ALA A 78 36.52 -14.24 -31.85
N SER A 79 36.50 -12.91 -31.83
CA SER A 79 35.30 -12.09 -31.59
C SER A 79 34.24 -12.21 -32.69
N GLU A 80 34.64 -12.58 -33.90
CA GLU A 80 33.74 -12.83 -35.04
C GLU A 80 32.93 -14.14 -34.89
N CYS A 81 33.22 -14.94 -33.85
CA CYS A 81 32.56 -16.20 -33.55
C CYS A 81 31.70 -16.13 -32.25
N PRO A 82 30.45 -15.62 -32.29
CA PRO A 82 29.66 -15.36 -31.09
C PRO A 82 29.22 -16.65 -30.34
N VAL A 83 29.45 -16.67 -29.02
CA VAL A 83 29.08 -17.75 -28.09
C VAL A 83 27.64 -17.55 -27.56
N PRO A 84 26.81 -18.60 -27.37
CA PRO A 84 25.45 -18.46 -26.88
C PRO A 84 25.38 -17.92 -25.43
N PRO A 85 24.37 -17.08 -25.10
CA PRO A 85 24.29 -16.40 -23.80
C PRO A 85 24.09 -17.36 -22.62
N PRO A 86 24.50 -16.96 -21.40
CA PRO A 86 24.47 -17.81 -20.21
C PRO A 86 23.05 -18.20 -19.78
N ARG A 87 22.90 -19.44 -19.30
CA ARG A 87 21.63 -20.09 -18.92
C ARG A 87 20.86 -19.34 -17.80
N LYS A 88 21.53 -18.48 -17.04
CA LYS A 88 20.94 -17.75 -15.90
C LYS A 88 19.83 -16.79 -16.33
N TRP A 89 19.94 -16.10 -17.47
CA TRP A 89 18.95 -15.11 -17.92
C TRP A 89 17.57 -15.68 -18.25
N VAL A 90 17.47 -16.96 -18.62
CA VAL A 90 16.18 -17.62 -18.89
C VAL A 90 15.47 -18.06 -17.60
N ALA A 91 16.20 -18.19 -16.48
CA ALA A 91 15.61 -18.55 -15.19
C ALA A 91 14.98 -17.36 -14.45
N TRP A 92 15.35 -16.12 -14.81
CA TRP A 92 14.83 -14.90 -14.17
C TRP A 92 13.54 -14.38 -14.81
N SER A 93 13.15 -14.81 -16.02
CA SER A 93 11.92 -14.29 -16.68
C SER A 93 10.60 -14.55 -15.92
N PRO A 94 10.39 -15.70 -15.25
CA PRO A 94 9.18 -15.88 -14.45
C PRO A 94 9.20 -15.02 -13.17
N PHE A 95 10.38 -14.80 -12.57
CA PHE A 95 10.53 -13.94 -11.39
C PHE A 95 10.27 -12.46 -11.71
N ILE A 96 10.76 -11.97 -12.84
CA ILE A 96 10.48 -10.61 -13.32
C ILE A 96 8.98 -10.44 -13.59
N GLY A 97 8.33 -11.42 -14.24
CA GLY A 97 6.88 -11.42 -14.46
C GLY A 97 6.07 -11.42 -13.15
N LEU A 98 6.55 -12.12 -12.13
CA LEU A 98 5.93 -12.19 -10.80
C LEU A 98 6.08 -10.86 -10.04
N ILE A 99 7.25 -10.22 -10.11
CA ILE A 99 7.51 -8.90 -9.52
C ILE A 99 6.65 -7.84 -10.21
N PHE A 100 6.65 -7.77 -11.55
CA PHE A 100 5.80 -6.82 -12.28
C PHE A 100 4.31 -7.10 -12.07
N GLY A 101 3.89 -8.37 -11.96
CA GLY A 101 2.52 -8.74 -11.61
C GLY A 101 2.12 -8.26 -10.21
N THR A 102 3.01 -8.40 -9.24
CA THR A 102 2.77 -7.96 -7.85
C THR A 102 2.64 -6.44 -7.74
N PHE A 103 3.55 -5.68 -8.38
CA PHE A 103 3.49 -4.21 -8.40
C PHE A 103 2.27 -3.69 -9.18
N ALA A 104 1.87 -4.36 -10.25
CA ALA A 104 0.72 -3.94 -11.06
C ALA A 104 -0.62 -4.20 -10.36
N VAL A 105 -0.78 -5.30 -9.62
CA VAL A 105 -2.03 -5.54 -8.90
C VAL A 105 -2.15 -4.70 -7.65
N LEU A 106 -1.05 -4.39 -6.95
CA LEU A 106 -1.06 -3.33 -5.94
C LEU A 106 -1.54 -2.00 -6.53
N GLY A 107 -1.24 -1.72 -7.80
CA GLY A 107 -1.79 -0.57 -8.55
C GLY A 107 -3.25 -0.73 -8.99
N ILE A 108 -3.74 -1.96 -9.26
CA ILE A 108 -5.14 -2.23 -9.62
C ILE A 108 -6.07 -2.08 -8.40
N THR A 109 -5.60 -2.42 -7.20
CA THR A 109 -6.40 -2.35 -5.97
C THR A 109 -6.37 -0.97 -5.32
N THR A 110 -5.37 -0.14 -5.62
CA THR A 110 -5.25 1.23 -5.06
C THR A 110 -5.74 2.33 -6.00
N TYR A 111 -5.80 2.10 -7.31
CA TYR A 111 -6.27 3.10 -8.28
C TYR A 111 -7.53 2.63 -8.99
N ASN A 112 -8.54 3.49 -8.98
CA ASN A 112 -9.80 3.35 -9.72
C ASN A 112 -9.55 3.39 -11.24
N ARG A 113 -9.00 2.30 -11.79
CA ARG A 113 -8.63 2.18 -13.20
C ARG A 113 -9.85 1.83 -14.05
N THR A 114 -9.95 2.44 -15.22
CA THR A 114 -11.01 2.14 -16.20
C THR A 114 -10.83 0.74 -16.79
N SER A 115 -11.92 0.13 -17.26
CA SER A 115 -11.95 -1.22 -17.88
C SER A 115 -10.87 -1.44 -18.95
N VAL A 116 -10.42 -0.37 -19.62
CA VAL A 116 -9.39 -0.40 -20.66
C VAL A 116 -8.02 -0.75 -20.08
N GLN A 117 -7.65 -0.18 -18.94
CA GLN A 117 -6.31 -0.38 -18.35
C GLN A 117 -6.14 -1.79 -17.79
N SER A 118 -7.20 -2.38 -17.23
CA SER A 118 -7.22 -3.78 -16.78
C SER A 118 -7.07 -4.75 -17.95
N THR A 119 -7.73 -4.46 -19.09
CA THR A 119 -7.65 -5.29 -20.30
C THR A 119 -6.24 -5.30 -20.90
N VAL A 120 -5.61 -4.12 -21.01
CA VAL A 120 -4.24 -4.00 -21.53
C VAL A 120 -3.24 -4.76 -20.64
N PHE A 121 -3.43 -4.73 -19.32
CA PHE A 121 -2.57 -5.46 -18.39
C PHE A 121 -2.70 -6.99 -18.54
N ILE A 122 -3.93 -7.51 -18.56
CA ILE A 122 -4.17 -8.95 -18.75
C ILE A 122 -3.54 -9.43 -20.05
N ALA A 123 -3.68 -8.65 -21.13
CA ALA A 123 -3.05 -8.95 -22.41
C ALA A 123 -1.51 -9.00 -22.31
N ALA A 124 -0.88 -8.03 -21.64
CA ALA A 124 0.58 -7.99 -21.48
C ALA A 124 1.11 -9.19 -20.68
N VAL A 125 0.45 -9.56 -19.57
CA VAL A 125 0.82 -10.74 -18.76
C VAL A 125 0.63 -12.04 -19.54
N ALA A 126 -0.47 -12.16 -20.28
CA ALA A 126 -0.73 -13.33 -21.13
C ALA A 126 0.35 -13.49 -22.22
N ILE A 127 0.73 -12.40 -22.89
CA ILE A 127 1.78 -12.39 -23.92
C ILE A 127 3.13 -12.79 -23.31
N ALA A 128 3.50 -12.23 -22.16
CA ALA A 128 4.74 -12.57 -21.47
C ALA A 128 4.79 -14.04 -21.00
N GLY A 129 3.67 -14.57 -20.50
CA GLY A 129 3.50 -15.98 -20.15
C GLY A 129 3.65 -16.89 -21.38
N ALA A 130 2.94 -16.57 -22.47
CA ALA A 130 3.03 -17.30 -23.73
C ALA A 130 4.46 -17.33 -24.27
N TYR A 131 5.15 -16.19 -24.27
CA TYR A 131 6.53 -16.06 -24.73
C TYR A 131 7.50 -16.86 -23.86
N THR A 132 7.29 -16.88 -22.53
CA THR A 132 8.09 -17.70 -21.61
C THR A 132 7.89 -19.19 -21.86
N GLY A 133 6.63 -19.62 -22.07
CA GLY A 133 6.31 -21.00 -22.47
C GLY A 133 6.96 -21.41 -23.78
N TRP A 134 6.97 -20.50 -24.75
CA TRP A 134 7.64 -20.67 -26.03
C TRP A 134 9.16 -20.75 -25.90
N LEU A 135 9.81 -19.86 -25.13
CA LEU A 135 11.27 -19.91 -24.93
C LEU A 135 11.74 -21.16 -24.19
N ARG A 136 10.97 -21.63 -23.21
CA ARG A 136 11.33 -22.78 -22.37
C ARG A 136 11.23 -24.11 -23.14
N ASN A 137 10.31 -24.20 -24.09
CA ASN A 137 10.00 -25.43 -24.84
C ASN A 137 10.34 -25.37 -26.34
N GLY A 138 10.64 -24.18 -26.87
CA GLY A 138 10.83 -23.90 -28.29
C GLY A 138 12.28 -23.88 -28.75
N ARG A 139 13.27 -24.14 -27.88
CA ARG A 139 14.62 -24.46 -28.37
C ARG A 139 14.54 -25.81 -29.08
N PRO A 140 14.85 -25.89 -30.39
CA PRO A 140 14.90 -27.16 -31.07
C PRO A 140 16.00 -28.00 -30.40
N ARG A 141 15.63 -29.00 -29.61
CA ARG A 141 16.53 -30.13 -29.39
C ARG A 141 16.78 -30.69 -30.79
N ARG A 142 18.05 -30.70 -31.20
CA ARG A 142 18.52 -31.14 -32.52
C ARG A 142 18.18 -32.59 -32.89
N GLN A 143 17.40 -33.27 -32.05
CA GLN A 143 16.67 -34.49 -32.35
C GLN A 143 15.25 -34.25 -31.87
N LYS A 144 14.30 -34.06 -32.80
CA LYS A 144 12.89 -34.30 -32.46
C LYS A 144 12.81 -35.78 -32.09
N PRO A 145 12.45 -36.17 -30.85
CA PRO A 145 11.88 -37.49 -30.68
C PRO A 145 10.63 -37.51 -31.56
N ALA A 146 10.51 -38.51 -32.43
CA ALA A 146 9.28 -38.75 -33.15
C ALA A 146 8.13 -38.81 -32.13
N GLY A 147 7.18 -37.86 -32.21
CA GLY A 147 6.00 -37.88 -31.34
C GLY A 147 5.42 -36.53 -30.91
N ILE A 148 6.14 -35.40 -31.00
CA ILE A 148 5.54 -34.10 -30.64
C ILE A 148 4.66 -33.61 -31.80
N THR A 149 3.35 -33.66 -31.59
CA THR A 149 2.34 -33.21 -32.57
C THR A 149 2.37 -31.68 -32.72
N ALA A 150 2.05 -31.17 -33.91
CA ALA A 150 2.09 -29.72 -34.22
C ALA A 150 1.25 -28.84 -33.27
N TRP A 151 0.28 -29.45 -32.56
CA TRP A 151 -0.62 -28.81 -31.61
C TRP A 151 -0.06 -28.64 -30.19
N GLU A 152 1.00 -29.37 -29.83
CA GLU A 152 1.52 -29.34 -28.46
C GLU A 152 2.23 -28.03 -28.10
N GLN A 153 2.86 -27.37 -29.07
CA GLN A 153 3.53 -26.08 -28.82
C GLN A 153 2.55 -24.92 -28.57
N PRO A 154 1.53 -24.68 -29.41
CA PRO A 154 0.53 -23.65 -29.14
C PRO A 154 -0.29 -23.96 -27.87
N ALA A 155 -0.62 -25.23 -27.62
CA ALA A 155 -1.32 -25.63 -26.39
C ALA A 155 -0.51 -25.32 -25.12
N ARG A 156 0.80 -25.60 -25.13
CA ARG A 156 1.69 -25.25 -24.01
C ARG A 156 1.85 -23.74 -23.85
N ALA A 157 2.02 -22.98 -24.94
CA ALA A 157 2.08 -21.52 -24.88
C ALA A 157 0.80 -20.92 -24.30
N ALA A 158 -0.37 -21.42 -24.71
CA ALA A 158 -1.66 -21.05 -24.15
C ALA A 158 -1.77 -21.39 -22.66
N PHE A 159 -1.33 -22.58 -22.25
CA PHE A 159 -1.29 -22.98 -20.84
C PHE A 159 -0.45 -22.00 -19.99
N TYR A 160 0.77 -21.65 -20.45
CA TYR A 160 1.61 -20.69 -19.73
C TYR A 160 1.01 -19.28 -19.70
N ALA A 161 0.35 -18.85 -20.77
CA ALA A 161 -0.36 -17.56 -20.79
C ALA A 161 -1.46 -17.51 -19.72
N VAL A 162 -2.32 -18.54 -19.67
CA VAL A 162 -3.41 -18.64 -18.70
C VAL A 162 -2.87 -18.78 -17.28
N ALA A 163 -1.87 -19.62 -17.06
CA ALA A 163 -1.26 -19.81 -15.75
C ALA A 163 -0.60 -18.53 -15.23
N SER A 164 0.08 -17.76 -16.08
CA SER A 164 0.67 -16.48 -15.70
C SER A 164 -0.39 -15.45 -15.30
N VAL A 165 -1.49 -15.35 -16.04
CA VAL A 165 -2.60 -14.47 -15.67
C VAL A 165 -3.22 -14.93 -14.35
N ALA A 166 -3.54 -16.22 -14.21
CA ALA A 166 -4.14 -16.78 -13.01
C ALA A 166 -3.28 -16.56 -11.76
N ILE A 167 -1.96 -16.79 -11.85
CA ILE A 167 -1.03 -16.56 -10.73
C ILE A 167 -0.92 -15.06 -10.43
N ALA A 168 -0.78 -14.22 -11.45
CA ALA A 168 -0.67 -12.78 -11.29
C ALA A 168 -1.92 -12.15 -10.67
N THR A 169 -3.11 -12.73 -10.87
CA THR A 169 -4.35 -12.27 -10.23
C THR A 169 -4.59 -12.93 -8.86
N ALA A 170 -4.32 -14.23 -8.73
CA ALA A 170 -4.65 -14.98 -7.52
C ALA A 170 -3.75 -14.59 -6.34
N ILE A 171 -2.43 -14.42 -6.54
CA ILE A 171 -1.51 -14.08 -5.45
C ILE A 171 -1.91 -12.76 -4.80
N PRO A 172 -2.09 -11.64 -5.53
CA PRO A 172 -2.42 -10.38 -4.90
C PRO A 172 -3.82 -10.36 -4.30
N LEU A 173 -4.80 -11.04 -4.91
CA LEU A 173 -6.13 -11.19 -4.33
C LEU A 173 -6.07 -11.94 -3.00
N LEU A 174 -5.35 -13.06 -2.94
CA LEU A 174 -5.14 -13.81 -1.71
C LEU A 174 -4.36 -12.99 -0.67
N SER A 175 -3.36 -12.22 -1.09
CA SER A 175 -2.64 -11.30 -0.20
C SER A 175 -3.55 -10.19 0.34
N GLN A 176 -4.43 -9.63 -0.47
CA GLN A 176 -5.41 -8.62 -0.07
C GLN A 176 -6.40 -9.20 0.93
N ILE A 177 -6.98 -10.37 0.65
CA ILE A 177 -7.88 -11.07 1.58
C ILE A 177 -7.16 -11.36 2.89
N SER A 178 -5.95 -11.91 2.82
CA SER A 178 -5.16 -12.23 4.02
C SER A 178 -4.81 -10.98 4.83
N TYR A 179 -4.51 -9.87 4.16
CA TYR A 179 -4.22 -8.59 4.80
C TYR A 179 -5.46 -8.01 5.50
N PHE A 180 -6.62 -8.04 4.83
CA PHE A 180 -7.88 -7.59 5.43
C PHE A 180 -8.31 -8.47 6.60
N GLU A 181 -8.16 -9.79 6.50
CA GLU A 181 -8.40 -10.70 7.62
C GLU A 181 -7.44 -10.43 8.79
N TYR A 182 -6.16 -10.17 8.50
CA TYR A 182 -5.19 -9.79 9.52
C TYR A 182 -5.60 -8.49 10.24
N LEU A 183 -6.01 -7.47 9.48
CA LEU A 183 -6.48 -6.19 10.05
C LEU A 183 -7.74 -6.39 10.89
N ARG A 184 -8.73 -7.14 10.38
CA ARG A 184 -9.99 -7.44 11.08
C ARG A 184 -9.75 -8.19 12.39
N HIS A 185 -8.94 -9.25 12.37
CA HIS A 185 -8.58 -9.98 13.58
C HIS A 185 -7.81 -9.12 14.58
N GLY A 186 -6.89 -8.28 14.10
CA GLY A 186 -6.17 -7.33 14.95
C GLY A 186 -7.11 -6.31 15.61
N HIS A 187 -8.07 -5.78 14.85
CA HIS A 187 -9.10 -4.88 15.35
C HIS A 187 -9.95 -5.57 16.42
N ALA A 188 -10.47 -6.78 16.14
CA ALA A 188 -11.26 -7.55 17.08
C ALA A 188 -10.53 -7.83 18.40
N ALA A 189 -9.23 -8.13 18.35
CA ALA A 189 -8.42 -8.29 19.55
C ALA A 189 -8.32 -7.00 20.37
N ARG A 190 -8.01 -5.86 19.71
CA ARG A 190 -7.89 -4.55 20.38
C ARG A 190 -9.21 -4.02 20.92
N SER A 191 -10.31 -4.16 20.17
CA SER A 191 -11.65 -3.81 20.63
C SER A 191 -12.04 -4.62 21.87
N ASN A 192 -11.69 -5.91 21.92
CA ASN A 192 -11.89 -6.73 23.11
C ASN A 192 -11.00 -6.34 24.30
N GLU A 193 -9.77 -5.90 24.05
CA GLU A 193 -8.89 -5.36 25.09
C GLU A 193 -9.45 -4.06 25.66
N PHE A 194 -9.82 -3.11 24.80
CA PHE A 194 -10.42 -1.83 25.18
C PHE A 194 -11.74 -2.00 25.94
N ARG A 195 -12.55 -3.00 25.57
CA ARG A 195 -13.80 -3.35 26.27
C ARG A 195 -13.56 -3.77 27.73
N LYS A 196 -12.42 -4.40 28.02
CA LYS A 196 -12.07 -4.93 29.34
C LYS A 196 -11.19 -3.99 30.16
N ASP A 197 -10.55 -3.02 29.51
CA ASP A 197 -9.68 -2.04 30.16
C ASP A 197 -10.51 -1.16 31.13
N PRO A 198 -10.19 -1.16 32.44
CA PRO A 198 -10.84 -0.29 33.42
C PRO A 198 -10.74 1.20 33.08
N ASP A 199 -9.64 1.62 32.42
CA ASP A 199 -9.41 2.99 31.97
C ASP A 199 -9.90 3.24 30.53
N GLY A 200 -10.39 2.20 29.85
CA GLY A 200 -10.91 2.23 28.49
C GLY A 200 -12.42 2.38 28.44
N MET A 201 -13.11 1.41 27.83
CA MET A 201 -14.56 1.50 27.59
C MET A 201 -15.35 1.63 28.89
N VAL A 202 -14.97 0.91 29.95
CA VAL A 202 -15.72 0.92 31.23
C VAL A 202 -15.71 2.32 31.87
N ALA A 203 -14.55 2.98 31.91
CA ALA A 203 -14.45 4.35 32.40
C ALA A 203 -15.24 5.33 31.53
N PHE A 204 -15.18 5.17 30.20
CA PHE A 204 -15.90 6.03 29.27
C PHE A 204 -17.42 5.91 29.40
N GLN A 205 -17.95 4.68 29.49
CA GLN A 205 -19.37 4.42 29.75
C GLN A 205 -19.82 5.03 31.07
N LYS A 206 -19.03 4.86 32.14
CA LYS A 206 -19.33 5.44 33.44
C LYS A 206 -19.37 6.97 33.37
N LEU A 207 -18.39 7.59 32.71
CA LEU A 207 -18.36 9.04 32.50
C LEU A 207 -19.60 9.52 31.75
N ALA A 208 -19.92 8.90 30.62
CA ALA A 208 -21.09 9.24 29.80
C ALA A 208 -22.40 9.12 30.58
N LYS A 209 -22.56 8.04 31.35
CA LYS A 209 -23.77 7.80 32.13
C LYS A 209 -23.91 8.78 33.30
N VAL A 210 -22.83 9.00 34.05
CA VAL A 210 -22.85 9.83 35.27
C VAL A 210 -23.07 11.30 34.94
N HIS A 211 -22.36 11.83 33.95
CA HIS A 211 -22.38 13.27 33.68
C HIS A 211 -23.43 13.68 32.64
N TYR A 212 -23.84 12.77 31.75
CA TYR A 212 -24.73 13.10 30.63
C TYR A 212 -25.97 12.20 30.53
N GLY A 213 -26.09 11.16 31.35
CA GLY A 213 -27.24 10.24 31.32
C GLY A 213 -27.30 9.35 30.07
N ILE A 214 -26.25 9.31 29.26
CA ILE A 214 -26.21 8.59 27.98
C ILE A 214 -25.56 7.21 28.17
N ASP A 215 -26.22 6.19 27.62
CA ASP A 215 -25.63 4.86 27.48
C ASP A 215 -24.79 4.80 26.20
N VAL A 216 -23.53 4.42 26.34
CA VAL A 216 -22.62 4.21 25.21
C VAL A 216 -22.24 2.74 25.17
N VAL A 217 -22.24 2.13 24.00
CA VAL A 217 -21.82 0.75 23.79
C VAL A 217 -20.69 0.71 22.77
N LEU A 218 -19.76 -0.23 22.92
CA LEU A 218 -18.75 -0.49 21.90
C LEU A 218 -19.38 -1.35 20.80
N ASN A 219 -19.18 -0.97 19.55
CA ASN A 219 -19.72 -1.67 18.39
C ASN A 219 -19.20 -3.12 18.29
N ASP A 220 -19.86 -3.93 17.47
CA ASP A 220 -19.34 -5.23 17.10
C ASP A 220 -18.00 -5.03 16.34
N PRO A 221 -16.91 -5.73 16.70
CA PRO A 221 -15.64 -5.59 15.99
C PRO A 221 -15.66 -6.06 14.54
N ASP A 222 -16.69 -6.78 14.09
CA ASP A 222 -16.88 -7.09 12.67
C ASP A 222 -17.51 -5.91 11.88
N ASP A 223 -18.04 -4.90 12.57
CA ASP A 223 -18.61 -3.68 12.01
C ASP A 223 -17.59 -2.53 12.03
N ASP A 224 -17.63 -1.66 11.02
CA ASP A 224 -16.80 -0.44 10.88
C ASP A 224 -15.28 -0.57 11.09
N TRP A 225 -14.74 -1.79 11.10
CA TRP A 225 -13.31 -2.01 11.27
C TRP A 225 -12.53 -1.39 10.11
N VAL A 226 -13.04 -1.42 8.87
CA VAL A 226 -12.40 -0.75 7.72
C VAL A 226 -12.33 0.76 7.96
N SER A 227 -13.41 1.32 8.49
CA SER A 227 -13.59 2.74 8.81
C SER A 227 -12.77 3.21 10.01
N THR A 228 -12.10 2.33 10.74
CA THR A 228 -11.36 2.69 11.96
C THR A 228 -9.93 2.17 11.95
N THR A 229 -9.61 1.17 11.13
CA THR A 229 -8.28 0.53 11.06
C THR A 229 -7.47 0.91 9.83
N VAL A 230 -8.14 1.30 8.73
CA VAL A 230 -7.45 1.64 7.48
C VAL A 230 -7.31 3.15 7.40
N ALA A 231 -6.08 3.64 7.27
CA ALA A 231 -5.77 5.05 7.04
C ALA A 231 -6.17 5.51 5.63
N LEU A 232 -7.47 5.44 5.32
CA LEU A 232 -8.05 5.98 4.10
C LEU A 232 -8.36 7.46 4.29
N LYS A 233 -8.35 8.21 3.19
CA LYS A 233 -8.69 9.64 3.23
C LYS A 233 -10.16 9.81 3.66
N GLY A 234 -10.38 10.61 4.72
CA GLY A 234 -11.73 10.91 5.24
C GLY A 234 -12.27 9.85 6.20
N VAL A 235 -11.43 8.91 6.63
CA VAL A 235 -11.76 7.86 7.60
C VAL A 235 -11.14 8.23 8.95
N SER A 236 -11.88 8.03 10.05
CA SER A 236 -11.50 8.45 11.40
C SER A 236 -11.13 7.24 12.26
N PRO A 237 -10.09 7.30 13.11
CA PRO A 237 -9.74 6.21 14.01
C PRO A 237 -10.80 5.92 15.09
N ALA A 238 -11.77 6.82 15.25
CA ALA A 238 -12.95 6.65 16.09
C ALA A 238 -14.19 7.22 15.38
N LEU A 239 -15.34 6.64 15.68
CA LEU A 239 -16.64 7.01 15.13
C LEU A 239 -17.69 6.74 16.21
N ILE A 240 -18.66 7.63 16.35
CA ILE A 240 -19.88 7.32 17.11
C ILE A 240 -21.14 7.54 16.29
N ASP A 241 -22.07 6.59 16.40
CA ASP A 241 -23.40 6.70 15.84
C ASP A 241 -24.45 6.80 16.94
N THR A 242 -25.48 7.62 16.70
CA THR A 242 -26.63 7.70 17.60
C THR A 242 -27.68 6.67 17.21
N ASN A 243 -28.13 5.88 18.19
CA ASN A 243 -29.29 4.99 18.08
C ASN A 243 -30.41 5.43 19.02
N ALA A 244 -31.56 4.75 18.92
CA ALA A 244 -32.71 5.03 19.78
C ALA A 244 -32.38 4.76 21.26
N GLY A 245 -32.00 5.82 21.98
CA GLY A 245 -31.75 5.81 23.42
C GLY A 245 -30.31 5.50 23.86
N TYR A 246 -29.37 5.30 22.93
CA TYR A 246 -27.96 5.03 23.24
C TYR A 246 -27.05 5.39 22.04
N CYS A 247 -25.74 5.43 22.28
CA CYS A 247 -24.74 5.69 21.24
C CYS A 247 -23.79 4.49 21.05
N VAL A 248 -23.36 4.26 19.82
CA VAL A 248 -22.50 3.13 19.42
C VAL A 248 -21.14 3.67 19.01
N LEU A 249 -20.10 3.31 19.74
CA LEU A 249 -18.72 3.71 19.49
C LEU A 249 -17.99 2.62 18.69
N SER A 250 -17.43 3.00 17.56
CA SER A 250 -16.42 2.23 16.81
C SER A 250 -15.05 2.87 17.07
N PHE A 251 -14.04 2.09 17.47
CA PHE A 251 -12.76 2.64 17.94
C PHE A 251 -11.58 1.70 17.68
N ASP A 252 -10.48 2.23 17.14
CA ASP A 252 -9.20 1.51 17.06
C ASP A 252 -8.03 2.37 17.59
N SER A 253 -7.43 1.92 18.70
CA SER A 253 -6.32 2.63 19.35
C SER A 253 -5.02 2.66 18.53
N SER A 254 -4.84 1.75 17.58
CA SER A 254 -3.61 1.67 16.77
C SER A 254 -3.58 2.74 15.68
N SER A 255 -4.73 3.05 15.07
CA SER A 255 -4.87 4.09 14.06
C SER A 255 -4.60 5.48 14.63
N LEU A 256 -5.03 5.74 15.87
CA LEU A 256 -4.76 7.01 16.57
C LEU A 256 -3.28 7.36 16.65
N ARG A 257 -2.41 6.36 16.79
CA ARG A 257 -0.96 6.57 16.92
C ARG A 257 -0.31 7.00 15.61
N LEU A 258 -0.90 6.61 14.47
CA LEU A 258 -0.35 6.88 13.14
C LEU A 258 -0.61 8.34 12.71
N ASP A 259 -1.71 8.94 13.14
CA ASP A 259 -2.16 10.23 12.61
C ASP A 259 -1.59 11.46 13.35
N PHE A 260 -1.25 11.33 14.63
CA PHE A 260 -0.98 12.50 15.49
C PHE A 260 0.48 12.64 15.95
N GLY A 261 1.34 11.65 15.73
CA GLY A 261 2.79 11.76 16.01
C GLY A 261 3.14 12.03 17.48
N ILE A 262 2.28 11.64 18.42
CA ILE A 262 2.49 11.81 19.86
C ILE A 262 3.29 10.62 20.40
N GLU A 263 4.58 10.84 20.70
CA GLU A 263 5.47 9.79 21.23
C GLU A 263 5.37 9.61 22.75
N ASN A 264 4.98 10.67 23.49
CA ASN A 264 4.86 10.63 24.94
C ASN A 264 3.65 9.76 25.35
N PRO A 265 3.82 8.67 26.11
CA PRO A 265 2.72 7.77 26.46
C PRO A 265 1.61 8.39 27.30
N GLN A 266 1.94 9.29 28.23
CA GLN A 266 0.96 9.99 29.06
C GLN A 266 0.13 10.95 28.22
N LEU A 267 0.79 11.74 27.37
CA LEU A 267 0.11 12.65 26.45
C LEU A 267 -0.76 11.90 25.44
N MET A 268 -0.33 10.71 25.01
CA MET A 268 -1.11 9.82 24.16
C MET A 268 -2.36 9.31 24.90
N LYS A 269 -2.25 8.92 26.17
CA LYS A 269 -3.45 8.53 26.96
C LYS A 269 -4.45 9.67 27.07
N ALA A 270 -3.98 10.88 27.37
CA ALA A 270 -4.81 12.08 27.42
C ALA A 270 -5.46 12.41 26.07
N TRP A 271 -4.69 12.28 24.99
CA TRP A 271 -5.17 12.46 23.61
C TRP A 271 -6.29 11.47 23.27
N THR A 272 -6.10 10.18 23.53
CA THR A 272 -7.14 9.15 23.30
C THR A 272 -8.43 9.49 24.01
N LYS A 273 -8.36 9.88 25.29
CA LYS A 273 -9.56 10.29 26.05
C LYS A 273 -10.24 11.51 25.45
N GLY A 274 -9.47 12.46 24.93
CA GLY A 274 -10.00 13.61 24.20
C GLY A 274 -10.71 13.21 22.90
N VAL A 275 -10.17 12.25 22.14
CA VAL A 275 -10.86 11.72 20.95
C VAL A 275 -12.16 11.03 21.34
N LEU A 276 -12.18 10.21 22.39
CA LEU A 276 -13.43 9.62 22.88
C LEU A 276 -14.45 10.69 23.27
N MET A 277 -13.99 11.80 23.87
CA MET A 277 -14.85 12.93 24.20
C MET A 277 -15.27 13.77 23.00
N HIS A 278 -14.47 13.85 21.94
CA HIS A 278 -14.87 14.42 20.65
C HIS A 278 -16.04 13.61 20.08
N GLU A 279 -15.89 12.29 20.00
CA GLU A 279 -16.98 11.40 19.57
C GLU A 279 -18.21 11.58 20.47
N MET A 280 -18.04 11.57 21.80
CA MET A 280 -19.14 11.86 22.73
C MET A 280 -19.84 13.19 22.42
N GLY A 281 -19.09 14.21 21.98
CA GLY A 281 -19.62 15.48 21.51
C GLY A 281 -20.63 15.32 20.37
N HIS A 282 -20.35 14.49 19.36
CA HIS A 282 -21.31 14.20 18.29
C HIS A 282 -22.59 13.56 18.83
N CYS A 283 -22.45 12.56 19.68
CA CYS A 283 -23.57 11.88 20.32
C CYS A 283 -24.42 12.87 21.13
N LEU A 284 -23.79 13.69 21.98
CA LEU A 284 -24.45 14.73 22.77
C LEU A 284 -25.17 15.78 21.92
N ASP A 285 -24.58 16.18 20.79
CA ASP A 285 -25.18 17.19 19.93
C ASP A 285 -26.46 16.66 19.27
N ILE A 286 -26.37 15.48 18.65
CA ILE A 286 -27.47 14.85 17.93
C ILE A 286 -28.57 14.34 18.87
N SER A 287 -28.22 13.80 20.05
CA SER A 287 -29.20 13.26 20.99
C SER A 287 -30.17 14.33 21.51
N ARG A 288 -29.80 15.61 21.46
CA ARG A 288 -30.67 16.74 21.85
C ARG A 288 -31.74 17.05 20.80
N ASP A 289 -31.52 16.62 19.56
CA ASP A 289 -32.46 16.78 18.46
C ASP A 289 -33.44 15.60 18.36
N GLN A 290 -33.01 14.43 18.86
CA GLN A 290 -33.80 13.23 18.98
C GLN A 290 -34.63 13.26 20.28
N ARG A 291 -35.90 13.66 20.20
CA ARG A 291 -36.88 13.33 21.25
C ARG A 291 -37.63 12.05 20.88
N GLY A 292 -37.99 11.26 21.88
CA GLY A 292 -38.49 9.90 21.72
C GLY A 292 -39.62 9.78 20.69
N PHE A 293 -39.58 8.72 19.87
CA PHE A 293 -40.64 8.36 18.95
C PHE A 293 -41.97 8.23 19.71
N GLY A 294 -42.88 9.21 19.56
CA GLY A 294 -44.22 9.17 20.15
C GLY A 294 -44.65 10.41 20.93
N GLU A 295 -43.73 11.30 21.30
CA GLU A 295 -44.11 12.60 21.88
C GLU A 295 -44.39 13.62 20.77
N LYS A 296 -45.50 14.38 20.88
CA LYS A 296 -45.84 15.51 20.00
C LYS A 296 -44.90 16.72 20.16
N SER A 297 -43.66 16.50 20.59
CA SER A 297 -42.65 17.56 20.69
C SER A 297 -42.00 17.79 19.33
N SER A 298 -41.79 19.06 18.98
CA SER A 298 -41.03 19.46 17.80
C SER A 298 -39.63 18.83 17.80
N LEU A 299 -39.17 18.40 16.63
CA LEU A 299 -37.77 18.03 16.39
C LEU A 299 -36.84 19.18 16.80
N GLY A 300 -35.72 18.85 17.46
CA GLY A 300 -34.67 19.83 17.72
C GLY A 300 -33.83 20.11 16.46
N SER A 301 -33.04 21.17 16.50
CA SER A 301 -32.14 21.56 15.42
C SER A 301 -30.78 22.06 15.93
N HIS A 302 -30.35 21.63 17.11
CA HIS A 302 -29.08 22.04 17.75
C HIS A 302 -27.86 21.59 16.95
N SER A 303 -27.93 20.39 16.38
CA SER A 303 -26.88 19.77 15.57
C SER A 303 -26.94 20.17 14.09
N ILE A 304 -27.90 21.04 13.73
CA ILE A 304 -28.09 21.61 12.40
C ILE A 304 -27.49 23.00 12.36
N ALA A 305 -26.76 23.32 11.29
CA ALA A 305 -26.11 24.62 11.16
C ALA A 305 -27.14 25.77 11.20
N PRO A 306 -26.85 26.89 11.89
CA PRO A 306 -27.78 28.00 12.04
C PRO A 306 -28.32 28.54 10.72
N SER A 307 -27.50 28.60 9.67
CA SER A 307 -27.91 29.07 8.33
C SER A 307 -29.06 28.29 7.69
N ILE A 308 -29.27 27.03 8.09
CA ILE A 308 -30.28 26.15 7.50
C ILE A 308 -31.27 25.55 8.51
N SER A 309 -31.05 25.77 9.81
CA SER A 309 -31.91 25.27 10.90
C SER A 309 -33.39 25.69 10.75
N GLN A 310 -33.66 26.89 10.23
CA GLN A 310 -35.01 27.40 9.98
C GLN A 310 -35.83 26.60 8.95
N TYR A 311 -35.17 25.72 8.17
CA TYR A 311 -35.82 24.88 7.16
C TYR A 311 -36.12 23.46 7.67
N VAL A 312 -35.93 23.19 8.97
CA VAL A 312 -36.22 21.89 9.59
C VAL A 312 -37.63 21.93 10.19
N TYR A 313 -38.54 21.16 9.63
CA TYR A 313 -39.95 21.08 10.08
C TYR A 313 -40.45 19.65 10.28
N ASP A 314 -39.72 18.67 9.74
CA ASP A 314 -40.02 17.24 9.86
C ASP A 314 -38.71 16.41 9.80
N VAL A 315 -38.85 15.09 9.91
CA VAL A 315 -37.70 14.17 9.95
C VAL A 315 -36.94 14.18 8.62
N GLN A 316 -37.63 14.34 7.49
CA GLN A 316 -36.99 14.33 6.17
C GLN A 316 -36.15 15.60 5.96
N SER A 317 -36.72 16.76 6.24
CA SER A 317 -36.01 18.05 6.19
C SER A 317 -34.86 18.09 7.19
N TYR A 318 -35.00 17.49 8.38
CA TYR A 318 -33.88 17.27 9.31
C TYR A 318 -32.78 16.42 8.67
N ALA A 319 -33.11 15.26 8.11
CA ALA A 319 -32.13 14.36 7.48
C ALA A 319 -31.40 15.04 6.31
N ASP A 320 -32.12 15.80 5.49
CA ASP A 320 -31.55 16.56 4.38
C ASP A 320 -30.62 17.68 4.87
N ALA A 321 -31.00 18.39 5.92
CA ALA A 321 -30.19 19.44 6.54
C ALA A 321 -28.97 18.88 7.28
N ALA A 322 -29.10 17.73 7.95
CA ALA A 322 -28.03 17.06 8.69
C ALA A 322 -26.92 16.59 7.75
N ASN A 323 -27.25 16.24 6.51
CA ASN A 323 -26.32 15.80 5.47
C ASN A 323 -25.55 16.94 4.77
N LYS A 324 -25.94 18.20 4.98
CA LYS A 324 -25.21 19.35 4.43
C LYS A 324 -23.86 19.52 5.12
N ASP A 325 -22.85 19.90 4.34
CA ASP A 325 -21.49 20.13 4.84
C ASP A 325 -21.44 21.19 5.95
N SER A 326 -22.31 22.21 5.90
CA SER A 326 -22.42 23.20 6.98
C SER A 326 -22.84 22.57 8.30
N SER A 327 -23.83 21.67 8.31
CA SER A 327 -24.24 20.96 9.53
C SER A 327 -23.19 19.96 10.00
N LYS A 328 -22.49 19.29 9.08
CA LYS A 328 -21.37 18.42 9.46
C LYS A 328 -20.26 19.23 10.14
N LEU A 329 -19.83 20.34 9.53
CA LEU A 329 -18.87 21.28 10.12
C LEU A 329 -19.34 21.82 11.47
N TRP A 330 -20.63 22.12 11.61
CA TRP A 330 -21.22 22.61 12.86
C TRP A 330 -21.16 21.57 14.00
N ARG A 331 -21.31 20.29 13.68
CA ARG A 331 -21.13 19.18 14.62
C ARG A 331 -19.67 18.92 14.94
N GLU A 332 -18.78 18.96 13.95
CA GLU A 332 -17.33 18.88 14.16
C GLU A 332 -16.83 19.98 15.10
N ALA A 333 -17.30 21.21 14.90
CA ALA A 333 -16.95 22.33 15.77
C ALA A 333 -17.35 22.07 17.23
N TYR A 334 -18.56 21.55 17.46
CA TYR A 334 -19.00 21.21 18.81
C TYR A 334 -18.14 20.11 19.43
N ALA A 335 -17.90 19.03 18.70
CA ALA A 335 -17.09 17.90 19.15
C ALA A 335 -15.65 18.32 19.51
N ASP A 336 -15.00 19.12 18.67
CA ASP A 336 -13.66 19.65 18.96
C ASP A 336 -13.67 20.59 20.19
N ILE A 337 -14.68 21.44 20.36
CA ILE A 337 -14.80 22.30 21.55
C ILE A 337 -15.00 21.44 22.81
N VAL A 338 -15.85 20.41 22.76
CA VAL A 338 -16.08 19.48 23.87
C VAL A 338 -14.78 18.78 24.29
N ALA A 339 -14.00 18.28 23.33
CA ALA A 339 -12.71 17.66 23.61
C ALA A 339 -11.72 18.63 24.28
N ILE A 340 -11.65 19.87 23.80
CA ILE A 340 -10.80 20.91 24.39
C ILE A 340 -11.24 21.24 25.83
N GLY A 341 -12.54 21.40 26.06
CA GLY A 341 -13.08 21.66 27.39
C GLY A 341 -12.83 20.51 28.35
N TYR A 342 -12.94 19.26 27.88
CA TYR A 342 -12.58 18.07 28.64
C TYR A 342 -11.11 18.09 29.07
N TRP A 343 -10.19 18.35 28.16
CA TRP A 343 -8.76 18.44 28.48
C TRP A 343 -8.47 19.57 29.46
N LYS A 344 -9.16 20.71 29.36
CA LYS A 344 -9.00 21.82 30.32
C LYS A 344 -9.41 21.43 31.74
N ILE A 345 -10.37 20.53 31.90
CA ILE A 345 -10.78 20.04 33.22
C ILE A 345 -9.84 18.95 33.73
N THR A 346 -9.46 18.00 32.87
CA THR A 346 -8.82 16.74 33.29
C THR A 346 -7.31 16.75 33.18
N GLU A 347 -6.75 17.57 32.30
CA GLU A 347 -5.33 17.58 31.93
C GLU A 347 -4.77 19.03 31.99
N PRO A 348 -4.89 19.74 33.13
CA PRO A 348 -4.58 21.17 33.24
C PRO A 348 -3.13 21.53 32.84
N ASP A 349 -2.19 20.61 33.01
CA ASP A 349 -0.78 20.84 32.66
C ASP A 349 -0.49 20.59 31.16
N SER A 350 -1.35 19.82 30.47
CA SER A 350 -1.09 19.34 29.10
C SER A 350 -2.13 19.80 28.07
N HIS A 351 -3.25 20.40 28.49
CA HIS A 351 -4.35 20.77 27.61
C HIS A 351 -3.90 21.70 26.47
N ALA A 352 -2.92 22.58 26.71
CA ALA A 352 -2.43 23.53 25.71
C ALA A 352 -1.75 22.82 24.54
N ILE A 353 -0.92 21.82 24.83
CA ILE A 353 -0.22 21.01 23.81
C ILE A 353 -1.22 20.13 23.06
N LEU A 354 -2.16 19.50 23.77
CA LEU A 354 -3.22 18.68 23.15
C LEU A 354 -4.07 19.51 22.19
N THR A 355 -4.47 20.72 22.60
CA THR A 355 -5.25 21.65 21.76
C THR A 355 -4.47 22.08 20.52
N GLU A 356 -3.17 22.35 20.65
CA GLU A 356 -2.33 22.74 19.52
C GLU A 356 -2.14 21.58 18.53
N ASN A 357 -1.95 20.35 19.02
CA ASN A 357 -1.85 19.17 18.17
C ASN A 357 -3.15 18.92 17.38
N LEU A 358 -4.31 19.07 18.03
CA LEU A 358 -5.61 19.00 17.34
C LEU A 358 -5.71 20.07 16.25
N ARG A 359 -5.39 21.31 16.58
CA ARG A 359 -5.39 22.42 15.61
C ARG A 359 -4.49 22.12 14.41
N ALA A 360 -3.26 21.65 14.66
CA ALA A 360 -2.28 21.33 13.63
C ALA A 360 -2.76 20.19 12.72
N ALA A 361 -3.38 19.15 13.28
CA ALA A 361 -3.90 18.02 12.51
C ALA A 361 -4.98 18.46 11.51
N ARG A 362 -5.88 19.34 11.94
CA ARG A 362 -6.94 19.85 11.08
C ARG A 362 -6.44 20.80 9.99
N VAL A 363 -5.35 21.55 10.24
CA VAL A 363 -4.70 22.40 9.22
C VAL A 363 -4.05 21.56 8.10
N LYS A 364 -3.47 20.40 8.44
CA LYS A 364 -2.77 19.55 7.46
C LYS A 364 -3.70 19.01 6.37
N ASN A 365 -5.00 18.88 6.64
CA ASN A 365 -5.96 18.31 5.69
C ASN A 365 -6.74 19.40 4.94
N VAL A 366 -6.06 20.16 4.08
CA VAL A 366 -6.63 21.33 3.39
C VAL A 366 -7.89 21.01 2.55
N SER A 367 -7.98 19.79 2.01
CA SER A 367 -9.13 19.34 1.22
C SER A 367 -10.35 18.94 2.04
N ASP A 368 -10.21 18.85 3.36
CA ASP A 368 -11.28 18.50 4.27
C ASP A 368 -11.98 19.76 4.76
N THR A 369 -13.12 20.05 4.16
CA THR A 369 -13.94 21.22 4.51
C THR A 369 -14.83 20.98 5.71
N ILE A 370 -15.12 19.71 6.04
CA ILE A 370 -16.00 19.32 7.15
C ILE A 370 -15.26 19.50 8.48
N HIS A 371 -13.98 19.12 8.54
CA HIS A 371 -13.19 19.25 9.78
C HIS A 371 -12.46 20.60 9.91
N ARG A 372 -12.86 21.63 9.15
CA ARG A 372 -12.19 22.95 9.17
C ARG A 372 -12.65 23.82 10.34
N THR A 373 -12.42 23.34 11.56
CA THR A 373 -12.94 23.90 12.81
C THR A 373 -12.04 24.97 13.47
N MET A 374 -11.02 25.52 12.77
CA MET A 374 -9.83 26.09 13.44
C MET A 374 -10.17 27.35 14.20
N CYS A 375 -11.11 28.11 13.64
CA CYS A 375 -11.68 29.29 14.25
C CYS A 375 -12.33 28.97 15.62
N TRP A 376 -13.08 27.86 15.73
CA TRP A 376 -13.68 27.42 16.99
C TRP A 376 -12.65 26.84 17.96
N ILE A 377 -11.64 26.12 17.47
CA ILE A 377 -10.52 25.65 18.30
C ILE A 377 -9.80 26.86 18.93
N ASP A 378 -9.52 27.90 18.15
CA ASP A 378 -8.86 29.12 18.62
C ASP A 378 -9.73 29.86 19.66
N ALA A 379 -11.04 29.92 19.44
CA ALA A 379 -11.98 30.47 20.40
C ALA A 379 -12.00 29.66 21.71
N ALA A 380 -12.08 28.33 21.63
CA ALA A 380 -12.07 27.43 22.78
C ALA A 380 -10.75 27.50 23.56
N LYS A 381 -9.62 27.63 22.86
CA LYS A 381 -8.29 27.81 23.45
C LYS A 381 -8.25 29.06 24.34
N SER A 382 -8.83 30.18 23.89
CA SER A 382 -8.82 31.45 24.62
C SER A 382 -9.79 31.55 25.81
N LYS A 383 -10.79 30.67 25.88
CA LYS A 383 -11.81 30.68 26.94
C LYS A 383 -11.31 30.03 28.23
N ALA A 384 -11.79 30.50 29.38
CA ALA A 384 -11.55 29.81 30.65
C ALA A 384 -12.17 28.40 30.62
N ALA A 385 -11.59 27.48 31.41
CA ALA A 385 -12.08 26.11 31.52
C ALA A 385 -13.57 26.08 31.95
N PRO A 386 -14.36 25.09 31.49
CA PRO A 386 -15.67 24.83 32.06
C PRO A 386 -15.54 24.50 33.55
N ALA A 387 -16.54 24.88 34.35
CA ALA A 387 -16.51 24.67 35.80
C ALA A 387 -16.57 23.19 36.22
N SER A 388 -17.16 22.34 35.39
CA SER A 388 -17.36 20.91 35.63
C SER A 388 -17.67 20.16 34.33
N MET A 389 -17.73 18.83 34.39
CA MET A 389 -18.15 18.01 33.24
C MET A 389 -19.61 18.24 32.87
N GLU A 390 -20.48 18.49 33.85
CA GLU A 390 -21.90 18.79 33.66
C GLU A 390 -22.10 20.12 32.93
N ASN A 391 -21.19 21.08 33.15
CA ASN A 391 -21.23 22.38 32.46
C ASN A 391 -20.62 22.35 31.05
N LEU A 392 -19.92 21.26 30.67
CA LEU A 392 -19.19 21.18 29.39
C LEU A 392 -20.09 21.37 28.16
N PRO A 393 -21.28 20.76 28.04
CA PRO A 393 -22.16 20.97 26.88
C PRO A 393 -22.58 22.43 26.69
N ALA A 394 -23.03 23.09 27.77
CA ALA A 394 -23.45 24.48 27.73
C ALA A 394 -22.27 25.43 27.46
N TRP A 395 -21.09 25.12 28.00
CA TRP A 395 -19.86 25.85 27.71
C TRP A 395 -19.46 25.72 26.23
N ALA A 396 -19.61 24.52 25.65
CA ALA A 396 -19.32 24.29 24.24
C ALA A 396 -20.28 25.05 23.33
N ASP A 397 -21.57 25.06 23.63
CA ASP A 397 -22.56 25.84 22.87
C ASP A 397 -22.33 27.35 22.97
N ASP A 398 -21.96 27.88 24.13
CA ASP A 398 -21.62 29.31 24.30
C ASP A 398 -20.54 29.73 23.31
N ILE A 399 -19.48 28.92 23.21
CA ILE A 399 -18.35 29.20 22.33
C ILE A 399 -18.78 29.03 20.88
N ARG A 400 -19.41 27.90 20.55
CA ARG A 400 -19.84 27.56 19.18
C ARG A 400 -20.77 28.63 18.60
N SER A 401 -21.75 29.10 19.37
CA SER A 401 -22.77 30.05 18.94
C SER A 401 -22.30 31.52 18.90
N LYS A 402 -21.40 31.93 19.81
CA LYS A 402 -20.92 33.32 19.86
C LYS A 402 -19.72 33.58 18.95
N THR A 403 -19.02 32.54 18.52
CA THR A 403 -17.86 32.67 17.63
C THR A 403 -18.33 32.78 16.18
N ARG A 404 -17.96 33.87 15.50
CA ARG A 404 -18.26 34.07 14.08
C ARG A 404 -17.21 33.37 13.22
N CYS A 405 -17.50 32.13 12.85
CA CYS A 405 -16.66 31.35 11.95
C CYS A 405 -17.37 31.13 10.60
N PRO A 406 -16.62 31.04 9.48
CA PRO A 406 -17.20 30.83 8.16
C PRO A 406 -17.74 29.41 8.00
N GLY A 407 -18.74 29.23 7.12
CA GLY A 407 -19.20 27.92 6.65
C GLY A 407 -20.43 27.33 7.36
N VAL A 408 -21.09 28.08 8.26
CA VAL A 408 -22.26 27.62 9.02
C VAL A 408 -23.41 28.61 9.05
#